data_AF-A0A9C7VZW0-F1
#
_entry.id   AF-A0A9C7VZW0-F1
#
_cell.length_a   1.000
_cell.length_b   1.000
_cell.length_c   1.000
_cell.angle_alpha   90.00
_cell.angle_beta   90.00
_cell.angle_gamma   90.00
#
_symmetry.space_group_name_H-M   'P 1'
#
loop_
_entity.id
_entity.type
_entity.pdbx_description
1 polymer ?
#
loop_
_entity_poly.entity_id
_entity_poly.type
_entity_poly.pdbx_seq_one_letter_code
_entity_poly.pdbx_strand_id
1 'polypeptide(L)'
;QGGGASRAQLLENFRTTSRAVLLGTRSFWEGIDVVGQALSCLVIARLPFSVPDDPIFAARSDAFEDPFGQYAVPAAVLRFRQGFGRLIRSKTDRGVVVVMDKRILTKSYGRAFLNSLPPCNVRQGPVADLPSLAARWIDGEEVYQQGLF
;
A
#
# COMPACT_ATOMS: atom_id res chain seq x y z
N GLN A 1 29.01 6.60 7.72
CA GLN A 1 28.24 7.85 7.89
C GLN A 1 26.76 7.52 7.85
N GLY A 2 25.96 7.98 8.82
CA GLY A 2 24.53 7.67 8.89
C GLY A 2 23.82 8.46 9.98
N GLY A 3 23.93 9.80 9.93
CA GLY A 3 23.32 10.73 10.88
C GLY A 3 21.83 10.97 10.63
N GLY A 4 21.03 9.90 10.56
CA GLY A 4 19.57 9.98 10.40
C GLY A 4 18.84 9.56 11.67
N ALA A 5 17.63 10.09 11.88
CA ALA A 5 16.73 9.64 12.95
C ALA A 5 16.47 8.12 12.82
N SER A 6 16.44 7.40 13.94
CA SER A 6 16.11 5.97 13.95
C SER A 6 14.69 5.74 13.41
N ARG A 7 14.39 4.54 12.93
CA ARG A 7 13.02 4.21 12.43
C ARG A 7 11.95 4.50 13.47
N ALA A 8 12.24 4.21 14.75
CA ALA A 8 11.35 4.51 15.86
C ALA A 8 11.11 6.02 16.01
N GLN A 9 12.16 6.84 15.91
CA GLN A 9 12.05 8.30 15.98
C GLN A 9 11.28 8.87 14.78
N LEU A 10 11.48 8.35 13.57
CA LEU A 10 10.71 8.79 12.39
C LEU A 10 9.22 8.49 12.55
N LEU A 11 8.87 7.33 13.10
CA LEU A 11 7.48 6.96 13.37
C LEU A 11 6.86 7.84 14.46
N GLU A 12 7.60 8.11 15.52
CA GLU A 12 7.13 8.97 16.61
C GLU A 12 6.90 10.41 16.13
N ASN A 13 7.84 10.95 15.36
CA ASN A 13 7.70 12.26 14.73
C ASN A 13 6.49 12.29 13.78
N PHE A 14 6.28 11.24 12.99
CA PHE A 14 5.13 11.15 12.10
C PHE A 14 3.80 11.12 12.87
N ARG A 15 3.74 10.43 14.01
CA ARG A 15 2.53 10.35 14.85
C ARG A 15 2.19 11.66 15.54
N THR A 16 3.20 12.42 15.96
CA THR A 16 3.03 13.65 16.75
C THR A 16 2.96 14.91 15.89
N THR A 17 3.34 14.84 14.62
CA THR A 17 3.33 15.97 13.69
C THR A 17 2.04 16.00 12.87
N SER A 18 1.27 17.09 13.00
CA SER A 18 0.12 17.32 12.12
C SER A 18 0.56 17.49 10.67
N ARG A 19 -0.15 16.84 9.74
CA ARG A 19 0.11 16.90 8.29
C ARG A 19 1.53 16.48 7.89
N ALA A 20 2.02 15.38 8.45
CA ALA A 20 3.31 14.80 8.09
C ALA A 20 3.21 13.81 6.91
N VAL A 21 4.32 13.62 6.21
CA VAL A 21 4.50 12.54 5.23
C VAL A 21 5.71 11.71 5.65
N LEU A 22 5.51 10.41 5.86
CA LEU A 22 6.58 9.47 6.15
C LEU A 22 6.93 8.71 4.87
N LEU A 23 8.14 8.95 4.35
CA LEU A 23 8.65 8.26 3.18
C LEU A 23 9.44 7.02 3.63
N GLY A 24 8.96 5.85 3.24
CA GLY A 24 9.56 4.57 3.57
C GLY A 24 10.02 3.81 2.33
N THR A 25 11.19 3.18 2.42
CA THR A 25 11.65 2.17 1.44
C THR A 25 11.19 0.77 1.86
N ARG A 26 11.71 -0.30 1.26
CA ARG A 26 11.31 -1.69 1.54
C ARG A 26 11.34 -2.05 3.03
N SER A 27 12.30 -1.50 3.78
CA SER A 27 12.44 -1.73 5.23
C SER A 27 11.25 -1.23 6.05
N PHE A 28 10.41 -0.36 5.48
CA PHE A 28 9.17 0.04 6.14
C PHE A 28 8.06 -1.00 6.03
N TRP A 29 8.12 -1.91 5.07
CA TRP A 29 7.15 -3.01 4.96
C TRP A 29 7.39 -4.11 5.99
N GLU A 30 8.62 -4.24 6.49
CA GLU A 30 9.03 -5.29 7.41
C GLU A 30 9.02 -4.75 8.86
N GLY A 31 8.10 -5.24 9.69
CA GLY A 31 8.14 -5.04 11.14
C GLY A 31 7.76 -3.65 11.67
N ILE A 32 7.13 -2.79 10.87
CA ILE A 32 6.64 -1.49 11.35
C ILE A 32 5.14 -1.57 11.65
N ASP A 33 4.79 -1.47 12.93
CA ASP A 33 3.41 -1.22 13.32
C ASP A 33 3.16 0.30 13.33
N VAL A 34 2.58 0.83 12.24
CA VAL A 34 2.13 2.23 12.20
C VAL A 34 0.82 2.33 12.98
N VAL A 35 0.91 2.10 14.29
CA VAL A 35 -0.18 2.31 15.26
C VAL A 35 -0.49 3.80 15.30
N GLY A 36 -1.69 4.22 14.93
CA GLY A 36 -2.19 5.56 15.26
C GLY A 36 -3.30 6.06 14.34
N GLN A 37 -4.16 6.90 14.87
CA GLN A 37 -5.22 7.64 14.16
C GLN A 37 -4.67 8.57 13.04
N ALA A 38 -3.34 8.74 12.97
CA ALA A 38 -2.67 9.67 12.07
C ALA A 38 -2.54 9.17 10.62
N LEU A 39 -2.68 7.87 10.34
CA LEU A 39 -2.51 7.35 8.99
C LEU A 39 -3.85 7.34 8.24
N SER A 40 -4.15 8.43 7.54
CA SER A 40 -5.35 8.56 6.68
C SER A 40 -5.09 8.19 5.22
N CYS A 41 -3.83 8.17 4.78
CA CYS A 41 -3.46 7.88 3.40
C CYS A 41 -2.19 7.02 3.31
N LEU A 42 -2.30 5.88 2.63
CA LEU A 42 -1.18 5.01 2.27
C LEU A 42 -0.91 5.13 0.77
N VAL A 43 0.32 5.54 0.40
CA VAL A 43 0.73 5.62 -1.01
C VAL A 43 1.70 4.48 -1.34
N ILE A 44 1.35 3.66 -2.31
CA ILE A 44 2.12 2.55 -2.84
C ILE A 44 2.64 2.97 -4.22
N ALA A 45 3.87 3.46 -4.26
CA ALA A 45 4.51 3.93 -5.49
C ALA A 45 4.72 2.79 -6.51
N ARG A 46 4.98 1.56 -6.03
CA ARG A 46 5.24 0.38 -6.84
C ARG A 46 4.73 -0.87 -6.13
N LEU A 47 4.22 -1.85 -6.87
CA LEU A 47 3.81 -3.14 -6.31
C LEU A 47 5.01 -3.80 -5.58
N PRO A 48 4.81 -4.35 -4.37
CA PRO A 48 5.88 -4.74 -3.45
C PRO A 48 6.52 -6.10 -3.79
N PHE A 49 6.94 -6.29 -5.04
CA PHE A 49 7.70 -7.46 -5.47
C PHE A 49 9.08 -7.49 -4.80
N SER A 50 9.59 -8.71 -4.54
CA SER A 50 10.98 -8.89 -4.14
C SER A 50 11.92 -8.51 -5.27
N VAL A 51 13.14 -8.10 -4.92
CA VAL A 51 14.23 -8.07 -5.90
C VAL A 51 14.62 -9.53 -6.20
N PRO A 52 14.70 -9.95 -7.47
CA PRO A 52 15.00 -11.34 -7.83
C PRO A 52 16.38 -11.84 -7.41
N ASP A 53 17.36 -10.94 -7.24
CA ASP A 53 18.73 -11.23 -6.85
C ASP A 53 18.93 -11.38 -5.33
N ASP A 54 17.87 -11.19 -4.54
CA ASP A 54 17.89 -11.48 -3.11
C ASP A 54 18.13 -12.99 -2.90
N PRO A 55 19.21 -13.41 -2.22
CA PRO A 55 19.59 -14.83 -2.16
C PRO A 55 18.51 -15.73 -1.54
N ILE A 56 17.78 -15.20 -0.55
CA ILE A 56 16.70 -15.94 0.11
C ILE A 56 15.51 -16.09 -0.84
N PHE A 57 15.15 -15.01 -1.55
CA PHE A 57 14.09 -15.06 -2.54
C PHE A 57 14.44 -16.01 -3.69
N ALA A 58 15.64 -15.92 -4.26
CA ALA A 58 16.11 -16.78 -5.33
C ALA A 58 16.04 -18.26 -4.94
N ALA A 59 16.67 -18.63 -3.83
CA ALA A 59 16.69 -20.01 -3.34
C ALA A 59 15.29 -20.58 -3.07
N ARG A 60 14.35 -19.76 -2.59
CA ARG A 60 12.96 -20.19 -2.39
C ARG A 60 12.18 -20.27 -3.70
N SER A 61 12.49 -19.40 -4.66
CA SER A 61 11.81 -19.33 -5.94
C SER A 61 12.16 -20.51 -6.86
N ASP A 62 13.37 -21.07 -6.73
CA ASP A 62 13.86 -22.23 -7.49
C ASP A 62 13.05 -23.52 -7.22
N ALA A 63 12.28 -23.56 -6.14
CA ALA A 63 11.43 -24.70 -5.79
C ALA A 63 10.10 -24.77 -6.60
N PHE A 64 9.85 -23.81 -7.49
CA PHE A 64 8.60 -23.66 -8.23
C PHE A 64 8.83 -23.76 -9.74
N GLU A 65 7.90 -24.41 -10.46
CA GLU A 65 7.96 -24.51 -11.94
C GLU A 65 7.72 -23.16 -12.62
N ASP A 66 6.84 -22.33 -12.04
CA ASP A 66 6.67 -20.91 -12.41
C ASP A 66 6.99 -20.04 -11.19
N PRO A 67 8.27 -19.66 -10.99
CA PRO A 67 8.69 -18.84 -9.86
C PRO A 67 7.96 -17.50 -9.76
N PHE A 68 7.56 -16.93 -10.90
CA PHE A 68 6.87 -15.63 -10.90
C PHE A 68 5.42 -15.76 -10.43
N GLY A 69 4.64 -16.64 -11.06
CA GLY A 69 3.22 -16.82 -10.74
C GLY A 69 2.97 -17.55 -9.43
N GLN A 70 3.80 -18.54 -9.09
CA GLN A 70 3.58 -19.41 -7.94
C GLN A 70 4.24 -18.90 -6.66
N TYR A 71 5.27 -18.05 -6.77
CA TYR A 71 5.98 -17.52 -5.59
C TYR A 71 6.01 -15.99 -5.54
N ALA A 72 6.51 -15.32 -6.58
CA ALA A 72 6.69 -13.86 -6.56
C ALA A 72 5.37 -13.09 -6.39
N VAL A 73 4.34 -13.47 -7.15
CA VAL A 73 3.00 -12.84 -7.08
C VAL A 73 2.35 -13.06 -5.70
N PRO A 74 2.21 -14.30 -5.17
CA PRO A 74 1.66 -14.53 -3.83
C PRO A 74 2.43 -13.79 -2.73
N ALA A 75 3.76 -13.79 -2.77
CA ALA A 75 4.59 -13.08 -1.79
C ALA A 75 4.35 -11.56 -1.84
N ALA A 76 4.24 -10.98 -3.03
CA ALA A 76 3.93 -9.56 -3.20
C ALA A 76 2.50 -9.22 -2.74
N VAL A 77 1.52 -10.08 -3.04
CA VAL A 77 0.13 -9.92 -2.58
C VAL A 77 0.06 -9.95 -1.05
N LEU A 78 0.80 -10.86 -0.39
CA LEU A 78 0.86 -10.93 1.07
C LEU A 78 1.39 -9.62 1.67
N ARG A 79 2.50 -9.08 1.16
CA ARG A 79 3.03 -7.78 1.62
C ARG A 79 2.07 -6.64 1.37
N PHE A 80 1.41 -6.64 0.21
CA PHE A 80 0.43 -5.64 -0.15
C PHE A 80 -0.75 -5.62 0.85
N ARG A 81 -1.30 -6.79 1.17
CA ARG A 81 -2.34 -6.94 2.21
C ARG A 81 -1.87 -6.47 3.59
N GLN A 82 -0.63 -6.79 3.96
CA GLN A 82 -0.07 -6.36 5.25
C GLN A 82 0.06 -4.84 5.33
N GLY A 83 0.53 -4.18 4.27
CA GLY A 83 0.56 -2.70 4.22
C GLY A 83 -0.83 -2.09 4.26
N PHE A 84 -1.79 -2.66 3.52
CA PHE A 84 -3.19 -2.24 3.56
C PHE A 84 -3.78 -2.33 4.97
N GLY A 85 -3.52 -3.42 5.70
CA GLY A 85 -4.01 -3.63 7.06
C GLY A 85 -3.47 -2.63 8.09
N ARG A 86 -2.43 -1.86 7.77
CA ARG A 86 -1.95 -0.76 8.63
C ARG A 86 -2.81 0.49 8.51
N LEU A 87 -3.57 0.65 7.43
CA LEU A 87 -4.41 1.82 7.20
C LEU A 87 -5.76 1.72 7.92
N ILE A 88 -6.39 0.53 7.92
CA ILE A 88 -7.76 0.35 8.42
C ILE A 88 -7.71 -0.47 9.71
N ARG A 89 -7.96 0.17 10.85
CA ARG A 89 -7.81 -0.46 12.18
C ARG A 89 -9.13 -0.64 12.93
N SER A 90 -10.14 0.16 12.62
CA SER A 90 -11.49 0.06 13.18
C SER A 90 -12.56 0.20 12.08
N LYS A 91 -13.79 -0.24 12.37
CA LYS A 91 -14.93 -0.10 11.43
C LYS A 91 -15.29 1.35 11.11
N THR A 92 -14.84 2.30 11.93
CA THR A 92 -15.12 3.73 11.78
C THR A 92 -13.97 4.49 11.12
N ASP A 93 -12.80 3.86 10.95
CA ASP A 93 -11.65 4.51 10.33
C ASP A 93 -11.90 4.70 8.83
N ARG A 94 -11.68 5.92 8.35
CA ARG A 94 -11.64 6.23 6.92
C ARG A 94 -10.20 6.42 6.49
N GLY A 95 -9.82 5.75 5.41
CA GLY A 95 -8.50 5.91 4.82
C GLY A 95 -8.54 5.72 3.31
N VAL A 96 -7.47 6.17 2.65
CA VAL A 96 -7.25 6.01 1.22
C VAL A 96 -5.96 5.22 0.98
N VAL A 97 -6.03 4.21 0.11
CA VAL A 97 -4.84 3.58 -0.47
C VAL A 97 -4.68 4.05 -1.90
N VAL A 98 -3.56 4.72 -2.19
CA VAL A 98 -3.21 5.17 -3.54
C VAL A 98 -2.18 4.20 -4.11
N VAL A 99 -2.48 3.57 -5.24
CA VAL A 99 -1.53 2.71 -5.96
C VAL A 99 -1.09 3.41 -7.24
N MET A 100 0.18 3.79 -7.33
CA MET A 100 0.74 4.50 -8.49
C MET A 100 1.34 3.57 -9.55
N ASP A 101 1.09 2.26 -9.44
CA ASP A 101 1.63 1.24 -10.32
C ASP A 101 0.56 0.74 -11.29
N LYS A 102 0.64 1.16 -12.56
CA LYS A 102 -0.33 0.77 -13.60
C LYS A 102 -0.45 -0.75 -13.79
N ARG A 103 0.56 -1.54 -13.37
CA ARG A 103 0.54 -3.00 -13.50
C ARG A 103 -0.59 -3.67 -12.72
N ILE A 104 -1.12 -3.01 -11.67
CA ILE A 104 -2.28 -3.52 -10.93
C ILE A 104 -3.54 -3.62 -11.81
N LEU A 105 -3.62 -2.80 -12.88
CA LEU A 105 -4.72 -2.79 -13.83
C LEU A 105 -4.37 -3.50 -15.14
N THR A 106 -3.13 -3.36 -15.61
CA THR A 106 -2.73 -3.80 -16.97
C THR A 106 -2.19 -5.22 -17.04
N LYS A 107 -1.78 -5.82 -15.92
CA LYS A 107 -1.25 -7.19 -15.89
C LYS A 107 -2.27 -8.15 -15.31
N SER A 108 -2.29 -9.38 -15.81
CA SER A 108 -3.21 -10.45 -15.37
C SER A 108 -3.14 -10.70 -13.87
N TYR A 109 -1.93 -10.71 -13.29
CA TYR A 109 -1.73 -10.86 -11.85
C TYR A 109 -2.26 -9.68 -11.02
N GLY A 110 -2.52 -8.51 -11.63
CA GLY A 110 -3.04 -7.34 -10.93
C GLY A 110 -4.37 -7.62 -10.24
N ARG A 111 -5.18 -8.51 -10.83
CA ARG A 111 -6.44 -8.98 -10.24
C ARG A 111 -6.23 -9.70 -8.90
N ALA A 112 -5.11 -10.41 -8.72
CA ALA A 112 -4.79 -11.06 -7.46
C ALA A 112 -4.61 -10.05 -6.32
N PHE A 113 -4.00 -8.88 -6.60
CA PHE A 113 -3.88 -7.80 -5.60
C PHE A 113 -5.24 -7.23 -5.21
N LEU A 114 -6.09 -6.91 -6.19
CA LEU A 114 -7.41 -6.32 -5.94
C LEU A 114 -8.33 -7.29 -5.19
N ASN A 115 -8.36 -8.56 -5.60
CA ASN A 115 -9.15 -9.61 -4.94
C ASN A 115 -8.64 -9.94 -3.54
N SER A 116 -7.41 -9.57 -3.23
CA SER A 116 -6.82 -9.80 -1.91
C SER A 116 -7.27 -8.75 -0.87
N LEU A 117 -7.98 -7.70 -1.27
CA LEU A 117 -8.44 -6.67 -0.35
C LEU A 117 -9.86 -6.96 0.14
N PRO A 118 -10.24 -6.46 1.34
CA PRO A 118 -11.64 -6.42 1.72
C PRO A 118 -12.44 -5.54 0.73
N PRO A 119 -13.78 -5.65 0.70
CA PRO A 119 -14.62 -4.77 -0.11
C PRO A 119 -14.26 -3.30 0.12
N CYS A 120 -13.91 -2.59 -0.95
CA CYS A 120 -13.49 -1.19 -0.92
C CYS A 120 -14.00 -0.44 -2.15
N ASN A 121 -14.18 0.87 -1.99
CA ASN A 121 -14.52 1.76 -3.10
C ASN A 121 -13.27 1.99 -3.96
N VAL A 122 -13.28 1.47 -5.19
CA VAL A 122 -12.17 1.67 -6.14
C VAL A 122 -12.49 2.84 -7.05
N ARG A 123 -11.57 3.80 -7.14
CA ARG A 123 -11.63 4.93 -8.08
C ARG A 123 -10.39 4.92 -8.97
N GLN A 124 -10.58 5.22 -10.26
CA GLN A 124 -9.52 5.32 -11.25
C GLN A 124 -9.74 6.59 -12.07
N GLY A 125 -8.67 7.29 -12.42
CA GLY A 125 -8.77 8.54 -13.16
C GLY A 125 -7.42 9.25 -13.29
N PRO A 126 -7.39 10.42 -13.93
CA PRO A 126 -6.23 11.28 -13.99
C PRO A 126 -5.72 11.64 -12.59
N VAL A 127 -4.40 11.71 -12.42
CA VAL A 127 -3.78 12.07 -11.14
C VAL A 127 -4.19 13.47 -10.64
N ALA A 128 -4.65 14.34 -11.55
CA ALA A 128 -5.15 15.67 -11.20
C ALA A 128 -6.47 15.62 -10.39
N ASP A 129 -7.31 14.60 -10.62
CA ASP A 129 -8.66 14.53 -10.04
C ASP A 129 -8.71 13.72 -8.74
N LEU A 130 -7.81 12.75 -8.60
CA LEU A 130 -7.80 11.80 -7.49
C LEU A 130 -7.52 12.42 -6.10
N PRO A 131 -6.65 13.44 -5.95
CA PRO A 131 -6.41 14.07 -4.65
C PRO A 131 -7.67 14.70 -4.04
N SER A 132 -8.47 15.41 -4.86
CA SER A 132 -9.73 16.01 -4.41
C SER A 132 -10.76 14.95 -4.01
N LEU A 133 -10.83 13.83 -4.75
CA LEU A 133 -11.67 12.70 -4.37
C LEU A 133 -11.23 12.05 -3.04
N ALA A 134 -9.93 11.90 -2.84
CA ALA A 134 -9.36 11.35 -1.61
C ALA A 134 -9.62 12.24 -0.40
N ALA A 135 -9.46 13.56 -0.54
CA ALA A 135 -9.74 14.53 0.52
C ALA A 135 -11.21 14.46 0.97
N ARG A 136 -12.16 14.54 0.03
CA ARG A 136 -13.61 14.44 0.33
C ARG A 136 -13.98 13.15 1.05
N TRP A 137 -13.39 12.02 0.65
CA TRP A 137 -13.60 10.74 1.32
C TRP A 137 -13.10 10.75 2.77
N ILE A 138 -11.91 11.30 3.01
CA ILE A 138 -11.33 11.42 4.36
C ILE A 138 -12.18 12.34 5.23
N ASP A 139 -12.61 13.48 4.70
CA ASP A 139 -13.44 14.47 5.40
C ASP A 139 -14.88 13.99 5.64
N GLY A 140 -15.28 12.90 5.00
CA GLY A 140 -16.58 12.27 5.23
C GLY A 140 -17.71 12.83 4.41
N GLU A 141 -17.39 13.62 3.41
CA GLU A 141 -18.35 14.07 2.41
C GLU A 141 -18.78 12.85 1.59
N GLU A 142 -20.07 12.51 1.61
CA GLU A 142 -20.59 11.42 0.81
C GLU A 142 -20.35 11.74 -0.67
N VAL A 143 -19.52 10.92 -1.32
CA VAL A 143 -19.33 10.97 -2.77
C VAL A 143 -20.56 10.32 -3.43
N TYR A 144 -21.72 10.96 -3.34
CA TYR A 144 -22.90 10.57 -4.09
C TYR A 144 -22.80 11.02 -5.56
N GLN A 145 -23.15 10.08 -6.44
CA GLN A 145 -23.39 10.18 -7.90
C GLN A 145 -22.14 10.21 -8.81
N GLN A 146 -22.08 9.53 -9.96
CA GLN A 146 -23.10 8.89 -10.80
C GLN A 146 -22.45 7.67 -11.49
N GLY A 147 -23.23 6.62 -11.75
CA GLY A 147 -22.74 5.43 -12.42
C GLY A 147 -22.18 5.72 -13.81
N LEU A 148 -21.09 5.05 -14.14
CA LEU A 148 -20.72 4.69 -15.50
C LEU A 148 -19.98 3.36 -15.38
N PHE A 149 -20.62 2.35 -15.98
CA PHE A 149 -20.10 1.01 -16.20
C PHE A 149 -18.83 1.06 -17.04
#